data_AF-A0A4U5M2H4-F1
#
_entry.id   AF-A0A4U5M2H4-F1
#
_cell.length_a   1.000
_cell.length_b   1.000
_cell.length_c   1.000
_cell.angle_alpha   90.00
_cell.angle_beta   90.00
_cell.angle_gamma   90.00
#
_symmetry.space_group_name_H-M   'P 1'
#
loop_
_entity.id
_entity.type
_entity.pdbx_description
1 polymer ?
#
loop_
_entity_poly.entity_id
_entity_poly.type
_entity_poly.pdbx_seq_one_letter_code
_entity_poly.pdbx_strand_id
1 'polypeptide(L)'
;MRALAVLCLAAAVYGYDPEADMTTPQIINRWGYPAEIYTTTTEDGYILELHRIPYGRAGPTNGTRPVVFMQHGLECSSTNWAANLPNESAAFIFADQGFDVWLGNNRGNRYSKAHTKLNPKHKAFWQFTWDEMAKYDLPTMIDRALEVSGQKDLYYMGHSQGTLTMFAQLSQDKAFAQKIRKFFALAPIGTVKHIKGLLEYVATKLYWMVEVLQYLGDGEFLLTAGLAS
;
A
#
# COMPACT_ATOMS: atom_id res chain seq x y z
N MET A 1 32.25 -17.40 18.41
CA MET A 1 31.63 -18.63 17.86
C MET A 1 30.49 -19.21 18.70
N ARG A 2 30.40 -18.98 20.03
CA ARG A 2 29.25 -19.47 20.84
C ARG A 2 27.97 -18.61 20.76
N ALA A 3 28.07 -17.33 20.38
CA ALA A 3 26.90 -16.44 20.23
C ALA A 3 26.09 -16.71 18.94
N LEU A 4 26.74 -17.18 17.86
CA LEU A 4 26.06 -17.49 16.60
C LEU A 4 25.17 -18.75 16.68
N ALA A 5 25.59 -19.73 17.49
CA ALA A 5 24.82 -20.96 17.73
C ALA A 5 23.55 -20.70 18.55
N VAL A 6 23.56 -19.73 19.48
CA VAL A 6 22.39 -19.33 20.27
C VAL A 6 21.35 -18.60 19.40
N LEU A 7 21.77 -17.81 18.40
CA LEU A 7 20.87 -17.18 17.45
C LEU A 7 20.21 -18.19 16.50
N CYS A 8 20.94 -19.23 16.06
CA CYS A 8 20.36 -20.28 15.23
C CYS A 8 19.40 -21.20 16.01
N LEU A 9 19.61 -21.39 17.33
CA LEU A 9 18.69 -22.13 18.20
C LEU A 9 17.48 -21.29 18.63
N ALA A 10 17.61 -19.96 18.75
CA ALA A 10 16.46 -19.09 19.05
C ALA A 10 15.45 -19.05 17.88
N ALA A 11 15.91 -19.13 16.63
CA ALA A 11 15.05 -19.26 15.46
C ALA A 11 14.26 -20.58 15.42
N ALA A 12 14.72 -21.62 16.14
CA ALA A 12 13.99 -22.88 16.27
C ALA A 12 12.96 -22.87 17.42
N VAL A 13 12.93 -21.82 18.25
CA VAL A 13 11.99 -21.65 19.38
C VAL A 13 10.82 -20.72 19.02
N TYR A 14 10.98 -19.86 18.01
CA TYR A 14 9.87 -19.11 17.43
C TYR A 14 9.17 -20.00 16.40
N GLY A 15 7.98 -20.50 16.75
CA GLY A 15 7.13 -21.23 15.82
C GLY A 15 6.90 -20.43 14.53
N TYR A 16 6.89 -21.13 13.41
CA TYR A 16 6.53 -20.56 12.11
C TYR A 16 5.22 -19.77 12.23
N ASP A 17 5.27 -18.47 11.92
CA ASP A 17 4.09 -17.62 11.95
C ASP A 17 3.21 -17.95 10.73
N PRO A 18 1.99 -18.49 10.92
CA PRO A 18 1.10 -18.82 9.82
C PRO A 18 0.69 -17.59 8.99
N GLU A 19 0.82 -16.36 9.50
CA GLU A 19 0.51 -15.14 8.75
C GLU A 19 1.53 -14.88 7.63
N ALA A 20 2.70 -15.51 7.66
CA ALA A 20 3.73 -15.39 6.62
C ALA A 20 3.25 -15.86 5.23
N ASP A 21 2.34 -16.84 5.18
CA ASP A 21 1.79 -17.38 3.92
C ASP A 21 0.40 -16.80 3.58
N MET A 22 -0.17 -15.96 4.43
CA MET A 22 -1.52 -15.44 4.27
C MET A 22 -1.59 -14.19 3.39
N THR A 23 -2.72 -14.04 2.68
CA THR A 23 -3.11 -12.77 2.07
C THR A 23 -3.61 -11.79 3.13
N THR A 24 -3.64 -10.49 2.84
CA THR A 24 -4.16 -9.49 3.79
C THR A 24 -5.60 -9.79 4.23
N PRO A 25 -6.54 -10.17 3.35
CA PRO A 25 -7.88 -10.59 3.78
C PRO A 25 -7.87 -11.84 4.69
N GLN A 26 -6.95 -12.79 4.46
CA GLN A 26 -6.79 -13.95 5.34
C GLN A 26 -6.26 -13.56 6.72
N ILE A 27 -5.30 -12.63 6.80
CA ILE A 27 -4.79 -12.07 8.06
C ILE A 27 -5.92 -11.34 8.81
N ILE A 28 -6.70 -10.50 8.12
CA ILE A 28 -7.84 -9.78 8.70
C ILE A 28 -8.86 -10.75 9.29
N ASN A 29 -9.27 -11.76 8.51
CA ASN A 29 -10.23 -12.78 8.95
C ASN A 29 -9.69 -13.63 10.10
N ARG A 30 -8.40 -14.00 10.07
CA ARG A 30 -7.73 -14.76 11.14
C ARG A 30 -7.86 -14.08 12.50
N TRP A 31 -7.74 -12.74 12.52
CA TRP A 31 -7.88 -11.96 13.74
C TRP A 31 -9.34 -11.68 14.15
N GLY A 32 -10.31 -12.19 13.40
CA GLY A 32 -11.75 -12.09 13.70
C GLY A 32 -12.44 -10.83 13.19
N TYR A 33 -11.79 -10.06 12.32
CA TYR A 33 -12.38 -8.89 11.67
C TYR A 33 -13.06 -9.28 10.34
N PRO A 34 -14.14 -8.61 9.92
CA PRO A 34 -14.68 -8.77 8.57
C PRO A 34 -13.68 -8.27 7.53
N ALA A 35 -13.41 -9.08 6.51
CA ALA A 35 -12.62 -8.66 5.35
C ALA A 35 -13.48 -8.63 4.08
N GLU A 36 -13.53 -7.48 3.42
CA GLU A 36 -14.13 -7.32 2.10
C GLU A 36 -13.05 -7.00 1.06
N ILE A 37 -13.24 -7.48 -0.17
CA ILE A 37 -12.36 -7.24 -1.29
C ILE A 37 -13.16 -6.50 -2.36
N TYR A 38 -12.62 -5.39 -2.85
CA TYR A 38 -13.18 -4.63 -3.95
C TYR A 38 -12.16 -4.50 -5.06
N THR A 39 -12.62 -4.48 -6.31
CA THR A 39 -11.79 -4.11 -7.45
C THR A 39 -12.27 -2.81 -8.06
N THR A 40 -11.34 -2.05 -8.63
CA THR A 40 -11.61 -0.85 -9.43
C THR A 40 -10.67 -0.80 -10.62
N THR A 41 -11.07 -0.11 -11.69
CA THR A 41 -10.27 0.00 -12.92
C THR A 41 -9.89 1.46 -13.13
N THR A 42 -8.59 1.74 -13.25
CA THR A 42 -8.08 3.07 -13.54
C THR A 42 -8.39 3.49 -14.97
N GLU A 43 -8.34 4.79 -15.25
CA GLU A 43 -8.56 5.34 -16.60
C GLU A 43 -7.63 4.71 -17.65
N ASP A 44 -6.38 4.47 -17.28
CA ASP A 44 -5.38 3.84 -18.16
C ASP A 44 -5.43 2.31 -18.17
N GLY A 45 -6.35 1.70 -17.40
CA GLY A 45 -6.76 0.31 -17.55
C GLY A 45 -6.16 -0.70 -16.57
N TYR A 46 -5.42 -0.25 -15.56
CA TYR A 46 -4.98 -1.11 -14.45
C TYR A 46 -6.16 -1.47 -13.56
N ILE A 47 -6.19 -2.73 -13.10
CA ILE A 47 -7.21 -3.22 -12.19
C ILE A 47 -6.58 -3.32 -10.80
N LEU A 48 -7.10 -2.52 -9.87
CA LEU A 48 -6.60 -2.39 -8.51
C LEU A 48 -7.52 -3.11 -7.54
N GLU A 49 -6.94 -3.88 -6.62
CA GLU A 49 -7.66 -4.54 -5.54
C GLU A 49 -7.53 -3.75 -4.24
N LEU A 50 -8.66 -3.37 -3.64
CA LEU A 50 -8.72 -2.75 -2.32
C LEU A 50 -9.20 -3.76 -1.28
N HIS A 51 -8.66 -3.67 -0.08
CA HIS A 51 -9.16 -4.43 1.08
C HIS A 51 -9.88 -3.49 2.02
N ARG A 52 -10.98 -3.97 2.61
CA ARG A 52 -11.80 -3.18 3.52
C ARG A 52 -12.11 -3.95 4.80
N ILE A 53 -12.03 -3.25 5.93
CA ILE A 53 -12.52 -3.70 7.23
C ILE A 53 -13.71 -2.79 7.61
N PRO A 54 -14.95 -3.19 7.32
CA PRO A 54 -16.12 -2.31 7.47
C PRO A 54 -16.47 -1.96 8.93
N TYR A 55 -16.04 -2.78 9.90
CA TYR A 55 -16.25 -2.57 11.33
C TYR A 55 -15.29 -3.42 12.17
N GLY A 56 -15.07 -3.03 13.43
CA GLY A 56 -14.25 -3.76 14.40
C GLY A 56 -14.89 -5.07 14.90
N ARG A 57 -14.17 -5.82 15.74
CA ARG A 57 -14.64 -7.13 16.24
C ARG A 57 -15.85 -7.05 17.16
N ALA A 58 -15.97 -5.92 17.85
CA ALA A 58 -17.03 -5.64 18.79
C ALA A 58 -17.78 -4.37 18.38
N GLY A 59 -19.03 -4.27 18.80
CA GLY A 59 -19.89 -3.12 18.54
C GLY A 59 -20.86 -3.33 17.39
N PRO A 60 -21.57 -2.26 16.99
CA PRO A 60 -22.54 -2.33 15.90
C PRO A 60 -21.86 -2.73 14.60
N THR A 61 -22.50 -3.61 13.82
CA THR A 61 -22.04 -3.99 12.47
C THR A 61 -22.68 -3.08 11.39
N ASN A 62 -23.89 -2.59 11.67
CA ASN A 62 -24.64 -1.71 10.78
C ASN A 62 -24.34 -0.22 11.05
N GLY A 63 -24.61 0.62 10.06
CA GLY A 63 -24.53 2.08 10.16
C GLY A 63 -23.40 2.70 9.34
N THR A 64 -23.51 4.02 9.16
CA THR A 64 -22.53 4.83 8.44
C THR A 64 -21.37 5.19 9.38
N ARG A 65 -20.13 4.93 8.94
CA ARG A 65 -18.91 5.19 9.70
C ARG A 65 -18.00 6.18 8.96
N PRO A 66 -17.19 6.99 9.65
CA PRO A 66 -16.15 7.77 9.00
C PRO A 66 -15.15 6.83 8.32
N VAL A 67 -14.75 7.17 7.09
CA VAL A 67 -13.80 6.38 6.31
C VAL A 67 -12.38 6.80 6.63
N VAL A 68 -11.50 5.83 6.84
CA VAL A 68 -10.05 6.02 6.83
C VAL A 68 -9.43 5.18 5.71
N PHE A 69 -8.72 5.86 4.81
CA PHE A 69 -8.00 5.24 3.71
C PHE A 69 -6.51 5.19 4.03
N MET A 70 -5.92 4.01 3.99
CA MET A 70 -4.52 3.77 4.34
C MET A 70 -3.72 3.32 3.12
N GLN A 71 -2.70 4.10 2.74
CA GLN A 71 -1.87 3.85 1.55
C GLN A 71 -0.44 3.48 1.92
N HIS A 72 0.01 2.33 1.42
CA HIS A 72 1.35 1.80 1.68
C HIS A 72 2.47 2.57 0.96
N GLY A 73 3.72 2.25 1.33
CA GLY A 73 4.93 2.83 0.73
C GLY A 73 5.46 2.06 -0.50
N LEU A 74 6.68 2.39 -0.91
CA LEU A 74 7.39 1.69 -1.99
C LEU A 74 7.55 0.19 -1.66
N GLU A 75 7.36 -0.68 -2.66
CA GLU A 75 7.54 -2.15 -2.56
C GLU A 75 6.74 -2.82 -1.42
N CYS A 76 5.64 -2.20 -1.00
CA CYS A 76 4.76 -2.69 0.06
C CYS A 76 3.40 -3.14 -0.49
N SER A 77 2.49 -3.51 0.41
CA SER A 77 1.07 -3.76 0.11
C SER A 77 0.18 -3.32 1.26
N SER A 78 -1.13 -3.51 1.13
CA SER A 78 -2.12 -3.32 2.20
C SER A 78 -1.75 -4.05 3.51
N THR A 79 -1.00 -5.16 3.46
CA THR A 79 -0.57 -5.92 4.65
C THR A 79 0.19 -5.05 5.66
N ASN A 80 0.88 -3.99 5.25
CA ASN A 80 1.63 -3.11 6.17
C ASN A 80 0.78 -2.56 7.33
N TRP A 81 -0.52 -2.42 7.13
CA TRP A 81 -1.43 -1.87 8.12
C TRP A 81 -2.05 -2.92 9.05
N ALA A 82 -1.82 -4.21 8.76
CA ALA A 82 -2.45 -5.36 9.43
C ALA A 82 -1.44 -6.45 9.82
N ALA A 83 -0.12 -6.20 9.70
CA ALA A 83 0.93 -7.22 9.86
C ALA A 83 1.29 -7.57 11.32
N ASN A 84 0.85 -6.79 12.30
CA ASN A 84 1.08 -7.04 13.72
C ASN A 84 -0.23 -7.45 14.43
N LEU A 85 -0.16 -7.64 15.75
CA LEU A 85 -1.32 -7.91 16.59
C LEU A 85 -2.44 -6.84 16.44
N PRO A 86 -3.72 -7.19 16.70
CA PRO A 86 -4.84 -6.26 16.63
C PRO A 86 -4.68 -4.94 17.39
N ASN A 87 -3.97 -4.94 18.51
CA ASN A 87 -3.71 -3.75 19.33
C ASN A 87 -2.45 -2.96 18.90
N GLU A 88 -1.77 -3.38 17.84
CA GLU A 88 -0.52 -2.79 17.35
C GLU A 88 -0.60 -2.41 15.86
N SER A 89 -1.60 -2.95 15.14
CA SER A 89 -1.86 -2.70 13.74
C SER A 89 -2.92 -1.61 13.55
N ALA A 90 -2.56 -0.55 12.81
CA ALA A 90 -3.45 0.59 12.62
C ALA A 90 -4.81 0.20 12.02
N ALA A 91 -4.86 -0.71 11.04
CA ALA A 91 -6.12 -1.12 10.42
C ALA A 91 -7.11 -1.68 11.46
N PHE A 92 -6.62 -2.52 12.37
CA PHE A 92 -7.42 -3.13 13.42
C PHE A 92 -7.83 -2.13 14.50
N ILE A 93 -6.89 -1.27 14.94
CA ILE A 93 -7.17 -0.23 15.92
C ILE A 93 -8.26 0.71 15.42
N PHE A 94 -8.17 1.21 14.18
CA PHE A 94 -9.18 2.11 13.62
C PHE A 94 -10.54 1.43 13.44
N ALA A 95 -10.58 0.17 13.01
CA ALA A 95 -11.82 -0.59 12.91
C ALA A 95 -12.51 -0.73 14.29
N ASP A 96 -11.75 -1.06 15.34
CA ASP A 96 -12.27 -1.15 16.71
C ASP A 96 -12.70 0.21 17.29
N GLN A 97 -12.15 1.32 16.78
CA GLN A 97 -12.59 2.68 17.11
C GLN A 97 -13.78 3.18 16.25
N GLY A 98 -14.41 2.29 15.47
CA GLY A 98 -15.64 2.60 14.75
C GLY A 98 -15.45 3.26 13.37
N PHE A 99 -14.26 3.16 12.77
CA PHE A 99 -14.03 3.60 11.39
C PHE A 99 -14.34 2.50 10.38
N ASP A 100 -14.72 2.92 9.17
CA ASP A 100 -14.70 2.08 7.97
C ASP A 100 -13.30 2.17 7.34
N VAL A 101 -12.53 1.09 7.43
CA VAL A 101 -11.10 1.08 7.07
C VAL A 101 -10.93 0.56 5.65
N TRP A 102 -10.25 1.34 4.81
CA TRP A 102 -9.90 0.99 3.45
C TRP A 102 -8.37 0.95 3.29
N LEU A 103 -7.88 -0.11 2.66
CA LEU A 103 -6.46 -0.36 2.42
C LEU A 103 -6.21 -0.41 0.91
N GLY A 104 -5.44 0.57 0.41
CA GLY A 104 -5.12 0.68 -1.01
C GLY A 104 -3.98 -0.26 -1.44
N ASN A 105 -4.01 -0.71 -2.69
CA ASN A 105 -2.90 -1.42 -3.34
C ASN A 105 -2.61 -0.80 -4.71
N ASN A 106 -1.41 -0.23 -4.84
CA ASN A 106 -0.99 0.37 -6.11
C ASN A 106 -0.74 -0.68 -7.19
N ARG A 107 -0.90 -0.26 -8.44
CA ARG A 107 -0.55 -1.05 -9.63
C ARG A 107 0.80 -1.73 -9.49
N GLY A 108 0.87 -2.98 -9.92
CA GLY A 108 2.10 -3.79 -9.92
C GLY A 108 2.45 -4.50 -8.61
N ASN A 109 1.85 -4.14 -7.47
CA ASN A 109 2.05 -4.89 -6.23
C ASN A 109 1.35 -6.26 -6.28
N ARG A 110 1.54 -7.12 -5.25
CA ARG A 110 0.98 -8.49 -5.16
C ARG A 110 -0.50 -8.61 -5.56
N TYR A 111 -1.33 -7.62 -5.24
CA TYR A 111 -2.79 -7.67 -5.41
C TYR A 111 -3.27 -6.96 -6.69
N SER A 112 -2.48 -6.02 -7.23
CA SER A 112 -2.88 -5.17 -8.35
C SER A 112 -2.02 -5.42 -9.60
N LYS A 113 -1.80 -6.70 -9.97
CA LYS A 113 -1.09 -7.13 -11.21
C LYS A 113 -2.05 -7.52 -12.34
N ALA A 114 -3.07 -6.70 -12.60
CA ALA A 114 -4.02 -6.96 -13.68
C ALA A 114 -4.30 -5.70 -14.50
N HIS A 115 -4.61 -5.87 -15.79
CA HIS A 115 -4.91 -4.78 -16.71
C HIS A 115 -5.91 -5.25 -17.76
N THR A 116 -6.75 -4.34 -18.25
CA THR A 116 -7.75 -4.59 -19.30
C THR A 116 -7.19 -5.01 -20.67
N LYS A 117 -5.88 -4.80 -20.91
CA LYS A 117 -5.24 -4.99 -22.22
C LYS A 117 -3.82 -5.54 -22.12
N LEU A 118 -3.05 -5.08 -21.13
CA LEU A 118 -1.65 -5.44 -20.99
C LEU A 118 -1.47 -6.72 -20.17
N ASN A 119 -0.45 -7.51 -20.51
CA ASN A 119 -0.11 -8.73 -19.78
C ASN A 119 1.07 -8.45 -18.83
N PRO A 120 0.98 -8.77 -17.53
CA PRO A 120 2.08 -8.63 -16.56
C PRO A 120 3.38 -9.35 -16.93
N LYS A 121 3.35 -10.30 -17.87
CA LYS A 121 4.55 -10.96 -18.39
C LYS A 121 5.33 -10.11 -19.41
N HIS A 122 4.82 -8.95 -19.80
CA HIS A 122 5.43 -8.09 -20.82
C HIS A 122 5.82 -6.73 -20.26
N LYS A 123 6.96 -6.19 -20.72
CA LYS A 123 7.53 -4.91 -20.25
C LYS A 123 6.54 -3.75 -20.31
N ALA A 124 5.64 -3.73 -21.30
CA ALA A 124 4.62 -2.68 -21.45
C ALA A 124 3.71 -2.53 -20.22
N PHE A 125 3.42 -3.63 -19.50
CA PHE A 125 2.63 -3.57 -18.25
C PHE A 125 3.36 -2.84 -17.13
N TRP A 126 4.69 -2.75 -17.19
CA TRP A 126 5.51 -2.18 -16.11
C TRP A 126 6.03 -0.79 -16.44
N GLN A 127 5.55 -0.17 -17.52
CA GLN A 127 5.88 1.20 -17.91
C GLN A 127 5.03 2.21 -17.15
N PHE A 128 5.24 2.27 -15.83
CA PHE A 128 4.65 3.28 -14.94
C PHE A 128 5.62 3.66 -13.83
N THR A 129 5.38 4.79 -13.20
CA THR A 129 6.10 5.24 -12.00
C THR A 129 5.09 5.61 -10.90
N TRP A 130 5.57 6.29 -9.85
CA TRP A 130 4.70 6.87 -8.84
C TRP A 130 3.81 8.00 -9.40
N ASP A 131 4.17 8.59 -10.55
CA ASP A 131 3.37 9.62 -11.22
C ASP A 131 1.99 9.08 -11.62
N GLU A 132 1.95 7.92 -12.29
CA GLU A 132 0.70 7.26 -12.65
C GLU A 132 -0.08 6.79 -11.41
N MET A 133 0.62 6.38 -10.34
CA MET A 133 -0.05 6.04 -9.07
C MET A 133 -0.73 7.27 -8.46
N ALA A 134 -0.10 8.44 -8.49
CA ALA A 134 -0.69 9.67 -8.00
C ALA A 134 -1.87 10.12 -8.88
N LYS A 135 -1.69 10.07 -10.20
CA LYS A 135 -2.64 10.58 -11.18
C LYS A 135 -3.87 9.69 -11.35
N TYR A 136 -3.70 8.37 -11.36
CA TYR A 136 -4.77 7.42 -11.72
C TYR A 136 -5.16 6.52 -10.55
N ASP A 137 -4.20 5.87 -9.88
CA ASP A 137 -4.53 4.87 -8.85
C ASP A 137 -5.22 5.53 -7.65
N LEU A 138 -4.59 6.55 -7.08
CA LEU A 138 -5.04 7.20 -5.86
C LEU A 138 -6.45 7.78 -6.00
N PRO A 139 -6.80 8.56 -7.05
CA PRO A 139 -8.16 9.05 -7.23
C PRO A 139 -9.17 7.91 -7.44
N THR A 140 -8.83 6.91 -8.26
CA THR A 140 -9.71 5.79 -8.57
C THR A 140 -10.03 4.96 -7.32
N MET A 141 -9.04 4.72 -6.47
CA MET A 141 -9.20 3.99 -5.20
C MET A 141 -10.03 4.78 -4.18
N ILE A 142 -9.78 6.09 -4.07
CA ILE A 142 -10.54 6.95 -3.14
C ILE A 142 -12.00 7.08 -3.58
N ASP A 143 -12.25 7.24 -4.88
CA ASP A 143 -13.62 7.32 -5.41
C ASP A 143 -14.38 6.02 -5.17
N ARG A 144 -13.72 4.88 -5.34
CA ARG A 144 -14.30 3.58 -5.00
C ARG A 144 -14.66 3.47 -3.51
N ALA A 145 -13.80 3.92 -2.62
CA ALA A 145 -14.05 3.89 -1.18
C ALA A 145 -15.23 4.81 -0.79
N LEU A 146 -15.31 6.01 -1.38
CA LEU A 146 -16.40 6.97 -1.14
C LEU A 146 -17.73 6.48 -1.72
N GLU A 147 -17.72 5.90 -2.92
CA GLU A 147 -18.90 5.31 -3.55
C GLU A 147 -19.50 4.19 -2.69
N VAL A 148 -18.67 3.24 -2.26
CA VAL A 148 -19.13 2.08 -1.48
C VAL A 148 -19.58 2.47 -0.07
N SER A 149 -18.89 3.42 0.56
CA SER A 149 -19.23 3.88 1.92
C SER A 149 -20.41 4.88 1.94
N GLY A 150 -20.71 5.54 0.82
CA GLY A 150 -21.66 6.65 0.74
C GLY A 150 -21.17 7.94 1.40
N GLN A 151 -19.89 8.02 1.79
CA GLN A 151 -19.29 9.23 2.36
C GLN A 151 -18.90 10.23 1.28
N LYS A 152 -18.84 11.51 1.64
CA LYS A 152 -18.40 12.59 0.74
C LYS A 152 -16.90 12.88 0.82
N ASP A 153 -16.29 12.53 1.95
CA ASP A 153 -14.88 12.73 2.23
C ASP A 153 -14.35 11.60 3.12
N LEU A 154 -13.03 11.49 3.22
CA LEU A 154 -12.37 10.50 4.06
C LEU A 154 -11.11 11.05 4.74
N TYR A 155 -10.66 10.38 5.79
CA TYR A 155 -9.34 10.58 6.38
C TYR A 155 -8.32 9.77 5.59
N TYR A 156 -7.21 10.38 5.19
CA TYR A 156 -6.14 9.69 4.47
C TYR A 156 -4.91 9.52 5.34
N MET A 157 -4.38 8.31 5.41
CA MET A 157 -3.11 7.96 6.05
C MET A 157 -2.16 7.41 5.00
N GLY A 158 -1.08 8.14 4.71
CA GLY A 158 -0.04 7.70 3.79
C GLY A 158 1.24 7.36 4.55
N HIS A 159 1.91 6.28 4.16
CA HIS A 159 3.27 5.97 4.61
C HIS A 159 4.26 6.07 3.44
N SER A 160 5.40 6.75 3.64
CA SER A 160 6.49 6.81 2.66
C SER A 160 5.98 7.26 1.27
N GLN A 161 6.11 6.45 0.21
CA GLN A 161 5.57 6.74 -1.13
C GLN A 161 4.05 7.02 -1.15
N GLY A 162 3.27 6.45 -0.23
CA GLY A 162 1.85 6.79 -0.06
C GLY A 162 1.63 8.26 0.32
N THR A 163 2.62 8.92 0.93
CA THR A 163 2.59 10.37 1.16
C THR A 163 2.93 11.16 -0.10
N LEU A 164 3.94 10.72 -0.85
CA LEU A 164 4.40 11.36 -2.09
C LEU A 164 3.27 11.46 -3.11
N THR A 165 2.55 10.35 -3.32
CA THR A 165 1.43 10.30 -4.27
C THR A 165 0.29 11.25 -3.88
N MET A 166 -0.03 11.36 -2.59
CA MET A 166 -1.02 12.32 -2.10
C MET A 166 -0.54 13.78 -2.22
N PHE A 167 0.72 14.08 -1.91
CA PHE A 167 1.27 15.43 -2.12
C PHE A 167 1.20 15.83 -3.60
N ALA A 168 1.60 14.94 -4.50
CA ALA A 168 1.54 15.16 -5.94
C ALA A 168 0.10 15.44 -6.39
N GLN A 169 -0.86 14.58 -6.02
CA GLN A 169 -2.25 14.75 -6.42
C GLN A 169 -2.87 16.05 -5.89
N LEU A 170 -2.66 16.40 -4.61
CA LEU A 170 -3.20 17.63 -4.02
C LEU A 170 -2.56 18.90 -4.61
N SER A 171 -1.33 18.82 -5.12
CA SER A 171 -0.68 19.95 -5.79
C SER A 171 -1.22 20.23 -7.20
N GLN A 172 -1.76 19.20 -7.86
CA GLN A 172 -2.23 19.28 -9.25
C GLN A 172 -3.75 19.45 -9.35
N ASP A 173 -4.51 18.83 -8.44
CA ASP A 173 -5.98 18.85 -8.46
C ASP A 173 -6.56 19.40 -7.15
N LYS A 174 -6.96 20.67 -7.20
CA LYS A 174 -7.60 21.35 -6.06
C LYS A 174 -9.02 20.85 -5.78
N ALA A 175 -9.73 20.34 -6.78
CA ALA A 175 -11.07 19.80 -6.58
C ALA A 175 -11.00 18.46 -5.82
N PHE A 176 -9.97 17.66 -6.10
CA PHE A 176 -9.70 16.41 -5.38
C PHE A 176 -9.56 16.62 -3.86
N ALA A 177 -8.98 17.75 -3.43
CA ALA A 177 -8.80 18.07 -2.01
C ALA A 177 -10.11 18.07 -1.21
N GLN A 178 -11.26 18.31 -1.85
CA GLN A 178 -12.57 18.27 -1.19
C GLN A 178 -12.96 16.87 -0.70
N LYS A 179 -12.36 15.82 -1.26
CA LYS A 179 -12.55 14.42 -0.85
C LYS A 179 -11.71 14.05 0.38
N ILE A 180 -10.75 14.89 0.78
CA ILE A 180 -9.78 14.59 1.85
C ILE A 180 -10.08 15.46 3.07
N ARG A 181 -10.68 14.87 4.08
CA ARG A 181 -10.99 15.54 5.36
C ARG A 181 -9.73 15.90 6.13
N LYS A 182 -8.76 14.98 6.16
CA LYS A 182 -7.43 15.21 6.76
C LYS A 182 -6.41 14.25 6.18
N PHE A 183 -5.19 14.73 5.98
CA PHE A 183 -4.05 13.94 5.57
C PHE A 183 -3.07 13.76 6.73
N PHE A 184 -2.85 12.50 7.13
CA PHE A 184 -1.79 12.09 8.05
C PHE A 184 -0.63 11.49 7.25
N ALA A 185 0.51 12.18 7.23
CA ALA A 185 1.69 11.76 6.49
C ALA A 185 2.72 11.12 7.44
N LEU A 186 2.92 9.80 7.31
CA LEU A 186 3.88 9.03 8.11
C LEU A 186 5.15 8.80 7.29
N ALA A 187 6.31 9.19 7.82
CA ALA A 187 7.58 9.21 7.10
C ALA A 187 7.45 9.91 5.72
N PRO A 188 7.09 11.21 5.69
CA PRO A 188 6.73 11.91 4.46
C PRO A 188 7.90 11.99 3.47
N ILE A 189 7.59 11.76 2.19
CA ILE A 189 8.55 11.87 1.08
C ILE A 189 8.11 13.02 0.17
N GLY A 190 8.84 14.14 0.23
CA GLY A 190 8.74 15.23 -0.74
C GLY A 190 9.97 15.32 -1.66
N THR A 191 11.15 15.00 -1.13
CA THR A 191 12.39 14.86 -1.90
C THR A 191 13.26 13.79 -1.25
N VAL A 192 14.06 13.10 -2.05
CA VAL A 192 15.04 12.10 -1.58
C VAL A 192 16.49 12.60 -1.65
N LYS A 193 16.71 13.90 -1.93
CA LYS A 193 18.05 14.48 -2.17
C LYS A 193 19.08 14.20 -1.06
N HIS A 194 18.62 14.00 0.16
CA HIS A 194 19.47 13.77 1.34
C HIS A 194 19.22 12.42 2.01
N ILE A 195 18.66 11.46 1.28
CA ILE A 195 18.45 10.10 1.79
C ILE A 195 19.79 9.46 2.17
N LYS A 196 19.80 8.67 3.25
CA LYS A 196 20.99 7.99 3.76
C LYS A 196 20.73 6.50 3.91
N GLY A 197 21.79 5.70 4.00
CA GLY A 197 21.72 4.29 4.37
C GLY A 197 21.42 3.39 3.18
N LEU A 198 20.64 2.32 3.38
CA LEU A 198 20.46 1.30 2.34
C LEU A 198 19.86 1.88 1.04
N LEU A 199 18.88 2.78 1.15
CA LEU A 199 18.27 3.39 -0.04
C LEU A 199 19.23 4.32 -0.79
N GLU A 200 20.08 5.06 -0.08
CA GLU A 200 21.17 5.83 -0.69
C GLU A 200 22.18 4.91 -1.39
N TYR A 201 22.56 3.81 -0.73
CA TYR A 201 23.51 2.84 -1.27
C TYR A 201 22.95 2.16 -2.51
N VAL A 202 21.69 1.74 -2.50
CA VAL A 202 21.02 1.17 -3.68
C VAL A 202 20.99 2.20 -4.81
N ALA A 203 20.50 3.42 -4.54
CA ALA A 203 20.34 4.46 -5.56
C ALA A 203 21.67 4.93 -6.16
N THR A 204 22.78 4.92 -5.40
CA THR A 204 24.06 5.46 -5.88
C THR A 204 25.09 4.40 -6.29
N LYS A 205 25.00 3.18 -5.73
CA LYS A 205 26.01 2.12 -5.92
C LYS A 205 25.48 0.87 -6.61
N LEU A 206 24.17 0.59 -6.52
CA LEU A 206 23.55 -0.60 -7.12
C LEU A 206 22.60 -0.28 -8.27
N TYR A 207 22.36 1.01 -8.57
CA TYR A 207 21.45 1.42 -9.65
C TYR A 207 21.81 0.81 -11.01
N TRP A 208 23.09 0.74 -11.34
CA TRP A 208 23.56 0.06 -12.55
C TRP A 208 23.22 -1.44 -12.58
N MET A 209 23.15 -2.10 -11.42
CA MET A 209 22.71 -3.51 -11.34
C MET A 209 21.21 -3.63 -11.59
N VAL A 210 20.41 -2.67 -11.11
CA VAL A 210 18.97 -2.61 -11.41
C VAL A 210 18.73 -2.42 -12.91
N GLU A 211 19.50 -1.54 -13.57
CA GLU A 211 19.45 -1.39 -15.02
C GLU A 211 19.82 -2.70 -15.75
N VAL A 212 20.91 -3.37 -15.32
CA VAL A 212 21.32 -4.65 -15.91
C VAL A 212 20.25 -5.72 -15.74
N LEU A 213 19.59 -5.83 -14.58
CA LEU A 213 18.49 -6.77 -14.35
C LEU A 213 17.27 -6.48 -15.23
N GLN A 214 16.96 -5.20 -15.49
CA GLN A 214 15.90 -4.81 -16.44
C GLN A 214 16.25 -5.16 -17.90
N TYR A 215 17.53 -5.08 -18.27
CA TYR A 215 18.02 -5.55 -19.57
C TYR A 215 17.95 -7.08 -19.68
N LEU A 216 18.18 -7.81 -18.58
CA LEU A 216 18.15 -9.27 -18.52
C LEU A 216 16.74 -9.88 -18.45
N GLY A 217 15.69 -9.05 -18.30
CA GLY A 217 14.31 -9.46 -18.58
C GLY A 217 13.42 -9.72 -17.37
N ASP A 218 13.90 -9.51 -16.14
CA ASP A 218 13.11 -9.58 -14.91
C ASP A 218 12.28 -8.31 -14.72
N GLY A 219 11.50 -7.94 -15.73
CA GLY A 219 10.73 -6.69 -15.81
C GLY A 219 9.61 -6.52 -14.78
N GLU A 220 9.54 -7.35 -13.74
CA GLU A 220 8.72 -7.06 -12.57
C GLU A 220 9.30 -5.83 -11.84
N PHE A 221 8.43 -4.92 -11.41
CA PHE A 221 8.79 -3.62 -10.85
C PHE A 221 9.93 -3.70 -9.81
N LEU A 222 11.08 -3.13 -10.16
CA LEU A 222 12.15 -2.74 -9.25
C LEU A 222 12.53 -1.29 -9.55
N LEU A 223 12.11 -0.39 -8.65
CA LEU A 223 12.70 0.92 -8.41
C LEU A 223 13.11 1.76 -9.64
N THR A 224 12.27 1.92 -10.65
CA THR A 224 12.40 3.07 -11.58
C THR A 224 11.71 4.28 -10.99
N ALA A 225 12.28 4.77 -9.89
CA ALA A 225 12.00 6.11 -9.47
C ALA A 225 13.01 7.02 -10.18
N GLY A 226 12.52 7.97 -10.96
CA GLY A 226 13.26 9.17 -11.33
C GLY A 226 13.60 9.96 -10.08
N LEU A 227 14.51 9.45 -9.25
CA LEU A 227 14.99 10.07 -8.01
C LEU A 227 15.98 11.22 -8.28
N ALA A 228 15.98 11.78 -9.49
CA ALA A 228 16.86 12.85 -9.89
C ALA A 228 16.15 13.84 -10.82
N SER A 229 15.44 14.78 -10.21
CA SER A 229 15.54 16.21 -10.56
C SER A 229 15.12 17.06 -9.38
#